data_AF-A0A4R2NLT3-F1
#
_entry.id   AF-A0A4R2NLT3-F1
#
_cell.length_a   1.000
_cell.length_b   1.000
_cell.length_c   1.000
_cell.angle_alpha   90.00
_cell.angle_beta   90.00
_cell.angle_gamma   90.00
#
_symmetry.space_group_name_H-M   'P 1'
#
loop_
_entity.id
_entity.type
_entity.pdbx_description
1 polymer ?
#
loop_
_entity_poly.entity_id
_entity_poly.type
_entity_poly.pdbx_seq_one_letter_code
_entity_poly.pdbx_strand_id
1 'polypeptide(L)'
;MNYQNFKDYVENYQNDIYINYGFSPNLNENDIDFFFGKIIDDKDIEMYEYLIDYTSKKGVFFSNTLDRANQYFYMEEYPKTIEFWNKTVDEFKDISPRVFYFNFTKAIDAYLHLNNPNGAIKFLEKCKKRLPEHKLSFNYFIAKTALENKVKKRIGKKYLKYCEENYTENRYFKMKDLIKLKEKQITVHNKACN
;
A
#
# COMPACT_ATOMS: atom_id res chain seq x y z
N MET A 1 -30.40 -2.91 6.07
CA MET A 1 -30.16 -1.46 6.26
C MET A 1 -30.86 -0.75 5.11
N ASN A 2 -31.63 0.32 5.39
CA ASN A 2 -32.51 0.96 4.39
C ASN A 2 -31.87 2.16 3.66
N TYR A 3 -30.61 2.48 3.95
CA TYR A 3 -29.91 3.63 3.39
C TYR A 3 -29.05 3.23 2.20
N GLN A 4 -29.06 4.05 1.16
CA GLN A 4 -28.38 3.76 -0.10
C GLN A 4 -26.86 3.84 0.02
N ASN A 5 -26.34 4.78 0.81
CA ASN A 5 -24.91 4.98 1.04
C ASN A 5 -24.67 5.64 2.41
N PHE A 6 -23.40 5.85 2.76
CA PHE A 6 -23.03 6.43 4.06
C PHE A 6 -23.55 7.86 4.26
N LYS A 7 -23.57 8.67 3.19
CA LYS A 7 -24.09 10.04 3.27
C LYS A 7 -25.59 10.06 3.61
N ASP A 8 -26.36 9.27 2.88
CA ASP A 8 -27.80 9.07 3.14
C ASP A 8 -28.03 8.54 4.58
N TYR A 9 -27.19 7.62 5.03
CA TYR A 9 -27.23 7.13 6.40
C TYR A 9 -27.02 8.24 7.43
N VAL A 10 -25.96 9.03 7.34
CA VAL A 10 -25.68 10.05 8.36
C VAL A 10 -26.66 11.24 8.32
N GLU A 11 -27.26 11.52 7.17
CA GLU A 11 -28.27 12.57 7.02
C GLU A 11 -29.63 12.16 7.59
N ASN A 12 -30.00 10.87 7.54
CA ASN A 12 -31.36 10.42 7.87
C ASN A 12 -31.46 9.55 9.13
N TYR A 13 -30.42 8.80 9.50
CA TYR A 13 -30.46 7.79 10.59
C TYR A 13 -30.93 8.33 11.93
N GLN A 14 -30.37 9.45 12.39
CA GLN A 14 -30.72 10.00 13.70
C GLN A 14 -32.18 10.45 13.75
N ASN A 15 -32.69 10.99 12.64
CA ASN A 15 -34.06 11.43 12.52
C ASN A 15 -35.03 10.23 12.45
N ASP A 16 -34.70 9.21 11.66
CA ASP A 16 -35.52 8.00 11.55
C ASP A 16 -35.61 7.25 12.87
N ILE A 17 -34.52 7.13 13.62
CA ILE A 17 -34.55 6.50 14.94
C ILE A 17 -35.34 7.35 15.93
N TYR A 18 -35.24 8.68 15.87
CA TYR A 18 -36.03 9.55 16.72
C TYR A 18 -37.54 9.43 16.44
N ILE A 19 -37.95 9.45 15.16
CA ILE A 19 -39.35 9.32 14.76
C ILE A 19 -39.94 7.97 15.18
N ASN A 20 -39.17 6.88 15.02
CA ASN A 20 -39.68 5.53 15.28
C ASN A 20 -39.55 5.08 16.74
N TYR A 21 -38.56 5.58 17.47
CA TYR A 21 -38.19 5.06 18.80
C TYR A 21 -38.01 6.15 19.88
N GLY A 22 -38.07 7.43 19.53
CA GLY A 22 -38.09 8.55 20.50
C GLY A 22 -36.74 8.93 21.10
N PHE A 23 -35.61 8.44 20.56
CA PHE A 23 -34.26 8.82 20.98
C PHE A 23 -33.33 9.05 19.79
N SER A 24 -32.21 9.76 20.01
CA SER A 24 -31.21 10.04 18.97
C SER A 24 -29.91 9.29 19.25
N PRO A 25 -29.59 8.23 18.50
CA PRO A 25 -28.36 7.47 18.69
C PRO A 25 -27.13 8.27 18.24
N ASN A 26 -25.99 7.98 18.87
CA ASN A 26 -24.69 8.42 18.37
C ASN A 26 -24.19 7.43 17.32
N LEU A 27 -23.52 7.95 16.29
CA LEU A 27 -22.80 7.14 15.32
C LEU A 27 -21.68 6.37 16.04
N ASN A 28 -21.54 5.08 15.75
CA ASN A 28 -20.46 4.24 16.29
C ASN A 28 -19.68 3.52 15.16
N GLU A 29 -18.59 2.85 15.51
CA GLU A 29 -17.71 2.16 14.56
C GLU A 29 -18.40 1.04 13.76
N ASN A 30 -19.30 0.27 14.38
CA ASN A 30 -19.99 -0.82 13.68
C ASN A 30 -20.86 -0.30 12.53
N ASP A 31 -21.46 0.88 12.72
CA ASP A 31 -22.25 1.54 11.69
C ASP A 31 -21.36 1.94 10.50
N ILE A 32 -20.12 2.35 10.78
CA ILE A 32 -19.13 2.78 9.79
C ILE A 32 -18.62 1.57 9.01
N ASP A 33 -18.29 0.46 9.68
CA ASP A 33 -17.68 -0.72 9.09
C ASP A 33 -18.49 -1.31 7.92
N PHE A 34 -19.82 -1.33 8.04
CA PHE A 34 -20.70 -1.82 6.98
C PHE A 34 -20.55 -1.00 5.69
N PHE A 35 -20.65 0.33 5.79
CA PHE A 35 -20.49 1.20 4.62
C PHE A 35 -19.05 1.21 4.13
N PHE A 36 -18.09 1.17 5.04
CA PHE A 36 -16.68 1.16 4.71
C PHE A 36 -16.32 -0.01 3.80
N GLY A 37 -16.73 -1.24 4.16
CA GLY A 37 -16.51 -2.42 3.32
C GLY A 37 -17.11 -2.25 1.92
N LYS A 38 -18.37 -1.81 1.84
CA LYS A 38 -19.06 -1.56 0.57
C LYS A 38 -18.35 -0.51 -0.29
N ILE A 39 -17.91 0.60 0.31
CA ILE A 39 -17.21 1.68 -0.37
C ILE A 39 -15.89 1.18 -0.98
N ILE A 40 -15.13 0.36 -0.24
CA ILE A 40 -13.89 -0.24 -0.75
C ILE A 40 -14.18 -1.19 -1.91
N ASP A 41 -15.20 -2.05 -1.78
CA ASP A 41 -15.58 -3.04 -2.81
C ASP A 41 -16.08 -2.37 -4.09
N ASP A 42 -16.90 -1.32 -3.95
CA ASP A 42 -17.44 -0.52 -5.06
C ASP A 42 -16.39 0.46 -5.62
N LYS A 43 -15.24 0.61 -4.94
CA LYS A 43 -14.15 1.55 -5.28
C LYS A 43 -14.62 3.01 -5.35
N ASP A 44 -15.57 3.38 -4.49
CA ASP A 44 -16.16 4.71 -4.47
C ASP A 44 -15.26 5.71 -3.73
N ILE A 45 -14.32 6.30 -4.47
CA ILE A 45 -13.32 7.23 -3.92
C ILE A 45 -13.99 8.46 -3.29
N GLU A 46 -15.08 8.97 -3.87
CA GLU A 46 -15.75 10.16 -3.33
C GLU A 46 -16.40 9.87 -1.99
N MET A 47 -17.14 8.76 -1.89
CA MET A 47 -17.78 8.34 -0.65
C MET A 47 -16.75 7.95 0.42
N TYR A 48 -15.62 7.36 0.02
CA TYR A 48 -14.51 7.09 0.92
C TYR A 48 -13.96 8.37 1.56
N GLU A 49 -13.65 9.40 0.75
CA GLU A 49 -13.15 10.68 1.29
C GLU A 49 -14.17 11.34 2.20
N TYR A 50 -15.45 11.30 1.81
CA TYR A 50 -16.54 11.83 2.62
C TYR A 50 -16.63 11.11 3.98
N LEU A 51 -16.61 9.78 3.97
CA LEU A 51 -16.64 8.97 5.20
C LEU A 51 -15.46 9.33 6.11
N ILE A 52 -14.24 9.32 5.59
CA ILE A 52 -13.03 9.61 6.37
C ILE A 52 -13.07 11.02 6.98
N ASP A 53 -13.46 12.04 6.21
CA ASP A 53 -13.57 13.42 6.70
C ASP A 53 -14.65 13.53 7.79
N TYR A 54 -15.83 12.96 7.53
CA TYR A 54 -16.96 13.01 8.45
C TYR A 54 -16.63 12.34 9.78
N THR A 55 -16.11 11.11 9.76
CA THR A 55 -15.84 10.34 10.98
C THR A 55 -14.67 10.90 11.76
N SER A 56 -13.66 11.45 11.08
CA SER A 56 -12.50 12.10 11.73
C SER A 56 -12.92 13.36 12.47
N LYS A 57 -13.77 14.20 11.86
CA LYS A 57 -14.32 15.42 12.50
C LYS A 57 -15.18 15.11 13.73
N LYS A 58 -15.85 13.97 13.73
CA LYS A 58 -16.70 13.51 14.85
C LYS A 58 -15.92 12.70 15.89
N GLY A 59 -14.65 12.37 15.62
CA GLY A 59 -13.82 11.57 16.51
C GLY A 59 -14.27 10.12 16.67
N VAL A 60 -14.97 9.57 15.67
CA VAL A 60 -15.54 8.20 15.72
C VAL A 60 -14.60 7.19 15.08
N PHE A 61 -13.97 7.55 13.97
CA PHE A 61 -13.05 6.66 13.26
C PHE A 61 -11.89 7.46 12.69
N PHE A 62 -10.68 6.96 12.91
CA PHE A 62 -9.43 7.58 12.47
C PHE A 62 -8.64 6.60 11.61
N SER A 63 -8.27 7.04 10.41
CA SER A 63 -7.39 6.28 9.51
C SER A 63 -6.05 6.98 9.39
N ASN A 64 -4.98 6.30 9.83
CA ASN A 64 -3.61 6.83 9.68
C ASN A 64 -3.16 6.78 8.20
N THR A 65 -1.98 7.34 7.91
CA THR A 65 -1.46 7.43 6.55
C THR A 65 -1.21 6.08 5.89
N LEU A 66 -0.81 5.05 6.66
CA LEU A 66 -0.61 3.69 6.16
C LEU A 66 -1.94 3.03 5.80
N ASP A 67 -2.93 3.16 6.67
CA ASP A 67 -4.27 2.58 6.45
C ASP A 67 -4.90 3.19 5.21
N ARG A 68 -4.83 4.53 5.07
CA ARG A 68 -5.29 5.23 3.86
C ARG A 68 -4.56 4.73 2.61
N ALA A 69 -3.23 4.56 2.68
CA ALA A 69 -2.46 4.05 1.54
C ALA A 69 -2.93 2.65 1.10
N ASN A 70 -3.21 1.76 2.05
CA ASN A 70 -3.71 0.41 1.78
C ASN A 70 -5.13 0.42 1.23
N GLN A 71 -6.00 1.29 1.77
CA GLN A 71 -7.39 1.40 1.34
C GLN A 71 -7.48 1.92 -0.10
N TYR A 72 -6.73 2.96 -0.47
CA TYR A 72 -6.64 3.38 -1.88
C TYR A 72 -6.10 2.29 -2.79
N PHE A 73 -5.17 1.45 -2.31
CA PHE A 73 -4.66 0.34 -3.11
C PHE A 73 -5.76 -0.67 -3.43
N TYR A 74 -6.60 -1.02 -2.45
CA TYR A 74 -7.73 -1.92 -2.67
C TYR A 74 -8.79 -1.31 -3.59
N MET A 75 -8.96 0.01 -3.56
CA MET A 75 -9.81 0.73 -4.50
C MET A 75 -9.14 1.00 -5.87
N GLU A 76 -7.92 0.49 -6.09
CA GLU A 76 -7.13 0.68 -7.32
C GLU A 76 -6.79 2.16 -7.67
N GLU A 77 -6.87 3.06 -6.68
CA GLU A 77 -6.48 4.46 -6.81
C GLU A 77 -4.97 4.62 -6.59
N TYR A 78 -4.20 4.03 -7.52
CA TYR A 78 -2.73 3.92 -7.41
C TYR A 78 -1.99 5.26 -7.22
N PRO A 79 -2.41 6.40 -7.82
CA PRO A 79 -1.80 7.69 -7.53
C PRO A 79 -1.87 8.07 -6.04
N LYS A 80 -3.05 7.95 -5.42
CA LYS A 80 -3.20 8.22 -3.97
C LYS A 80 -2.52 7.17 -3.12
N THR A 81 -2.52 5.90 -3.53
CA THR A 81 -1.71 4.86 -2.86
C THR A 81 -0.25 5.30 -2.75
N ILE A 82 0.35 5.74 -3.86
CA ILE A 82 1.74 6.16 -3.90
C ILE A 82 1.98 7.40 -3.03
N GLU A 83 1.09 8.39 -3.11
CA GLU A 83 1.15 9.59 -2.28
C GLU A 83 1.19 9.23 -0.80
N PHE A 84 0.21 8.46 -0.33
CA PHE A 84 0.08 8.09 1.07
C PHE A 84 1.18 7.15 1.55
N TRP A 85 1.69 6.23 0.71
CA TRP A 85 2.86 5.43 1.06
C TRP A 85 4.14 6.26 1.20
N ASN A 86 4.33 7.29 0.36
CA ASN A 86 5.45 8.22 0.53
C ASN A 86 5.31 9.03 1.81
N LYS A 87 4.11 9.56 2.09
CA LYS A 87 3.83 10.25 3.35
C LYS A 87 4.10 9.35 4.55
N THR A 88 3.65 8.11 4.49
CA THR A 88 3.86 7.08 5.52
C THR A 88 5.35 6.86 5.82
N VAL A 89 6.20 6.68 4.79
CA VAL A 89 7.64 6.44 5.02
C VAL A 89 8.37 7.70 5.49
N ASP A 90 7.95 8.88 5.05
CA ASP A 90 8.57 10.15 5.40
C ASP A 90 8.21 10.59 6.85
N GLU A 91 6.97 10.37 7.28
CA GLU A 91 6.50 10.76 8.62
C GLU A 91 6.65 9.64 9.66
N PHE A 92 6.29 8.40 9.31
CA PHE A 92 6.29 7.23 10.19
C PHE A 92 5.58 7.44 11.54
N LYS A 93 4.62 8.37 11.59
CA LYS A 93 3.91 8.74 12.80
C LYS A 93 2.83 7.69 13.12
N ASP A 94 2.82 7.21 14.36
CA ASP A 94 1.83 6.25 14.89
C ASP A 94 1.72 4.93 14.09
N ILE A 95 2.80 4.55 13.40
CA ILE A 95 2.88 3.35 12.57
C ILE A 95 3.94 2.41 13.12
N SER A 96 3.56 1.15 13.37
CA SER A 96 4.52 0.11 13.73
C SER A 96 5.45 -0.20 12.54
N PRO A 97 6.79 -0.19 12.73
CA PRO A 97 7.75 -0.61 11.72
C PRO A 97 7.44 -1.98 11.13
N ARG A 98 6.97 -2.90 11.96
CA ARG A 98 6.57 -4.24 11.55
C ARG A 98 5.36 -4.19 10.62
N VAL A 99 4.33 -3.41 10.96
CA VAL A 99 3.11 -3.32 10.13
C VAL A 99 3.42 -2.69 8.77
N PHE A 100 4.26 -1.64 8.75
CA PHE A 100 4.79 -1.06 7.50
C PHE A 100 5.53 -2.10 6.67
N TYR A 101 6.51 -2.78 7.29
CA TYR A 101 7.35 -3.77 6.61
C TYR A 101 6.56 -4.94 6.06
N PHE A 102 5.40 -5.27 6.62
CA PHE A 102 4.54 -6.36 6.14
C PHE A 102 3.66 -5.94 4.94
N ASN A 103 3.55 -4.63 4.64
CA ASN A 103 2.61 -4.11 3.65
C ASN A 103 3.26 -3.32 2.49
N PHE A 104 4.52 -2.89 2.59
CA PHE A 104 5.15 -1.98 1.62
C PHE A 104 5.14 -2.45 0.15
N THR A 105 4.95 -3.74 -0.10
CA THR A 105 4.91 -4.28 -1.47
C THR A 105 3.76 -3.70 -2.28
N LYS A 106 2.64 -3.33 -1.63
CA LYS A 106 1.51 -2.64 -2.29
C LYS A 106 1.94 -1.33 -2.96
N ALA A 107 2.86 -0.59 -2.35
CA ALA A 107 3.42 0.61 -2.96
C ALA A 107 4.22 0.29 -4.23
N ILE A 108 5.00 -0.79 -4.22
CA ILE A 108 5.75 -1.26 -5.40
C ILE A 108 4.78 -1.59 -6.52
N ASP A 109 3.74 -2.36 -6.21
CA ASP A 109 2.74 -2.79 -7.18
C ASP A 109 2.03 -1.57 -7.78
N ALA A 110 1.61 -0.60 -6.96
CA ALA A 110 1.01 0.66 -7.44
C ALA A 110 1.94 1.43 -8.41
N TYR A 111 3.23 1.56 -8.06
CA TYR A 111 4.21 2.18 -8.97
C TYR A 111 4.35 1.42 -10.30
N LEU A 112 4.32 0.08 -10.26
CA LEU A 112 4.45 -0.75 -11.46
C LEU A 112 3.18 -0.71 -12.33
N HIS A 113 1.98 -0.66 -11.72
CA HIS A 113 0.72 -0.43 -12.43
C HIS A 113 0.74 0.89 -13.22
N LEU A 114 1.38 1.92 -12.67
CA LEU A 114 1.57 3.21 -13.35
C LEU A 114 2.83 3.25 -14.24
N ASN A 115 3.41 2.12 -14.61
CA ASN A 115 4.62 2.01 -15.43
C ASN A 115 5.81 2.86 -14.91
N ASN A 116 5.93 2.99 -13.59
CA ASN A 116 6.94 3.82 -12.93
C ASN A 116 7.91 2.99 -12.04
N PRO A 117 8.70 2.07 -12.62
CA PRO A 117 9.66 1.27 -11.86
C PRO A 117 10.79 2.12 -11.25
N ASN A 118 11.10 3.29 -11.84
CA ASN A 118 12.08 4.22 -11.28
C ASN A 118 11.57 4.86 -9.98
N GLY A 119 10.27 5.15 -9.89
CA GLY A 119 9.58 5.61 -8.68
C GLY A 119 9.60 4.55 -7.59
N ALA A 120 9.25 3.29 -7.91
CA ALA A 120 9.35 2.16 -7.00
C ALA A 120 10.75 2.02 -6.39
N ILE A 121 11.80 2.10 -7.22
CA ILE A 121 13.19 2.04 -6.74
C ILE A 121 13.50 3.21 -5.79
N LYS A 122 13.07 4.44 -6.10
CA LYS A 122 13.28 5.59 -5.20
C LYS A 122 12.56 5.40 -3.85
N PHE A 123 11.33 4.91 -3.87
CA PHE A 123 10.58 4.58 -2.67
C PHE A 123 11.28 3.51 -1.82
N LEU A 124 11.75 2.42 -2.44
CA LEU A 124 12.49 1.36 -1.75
C LEU A 124 13.81 1.85 -1.14
N GLU A 125 14.50 2.77 -1.81
CA GLU A 125 15.70 3.41 -1.26
C GLU A 125 15.37 4.27 -0.02
N LYS A 126 14.22 4.96 0.01
CA LYS A 126 13.72 5.63 1.22
C LYS A 126 13.42 4.64 2.34
N CYS A 127 12.68 3.57 2.04
CA CYS A 127 12.33 2.52 3.01
C CYS A 127 13.57 1.92 3.66
N LYS A 128 14.60 1.61 2.85
CA LYS A 128 15.88 1.08 3.33
C LYS A 128 16.61 2.02 4.29
N LYS A 129 16.53 3.35 4.07
CA LYS A 129 17.11 4.33 4.98
C LYS A 129 16.32 4.42 6.29
N ARG A 130 14.99 4.31 6.21
CA ARG A 130 14.09 4.42 7.36
C ARG A 130 14.12 3.16 8.25
N LEU A 131 14.24 1.98 7.63
CA LEU A 131 14.21 0.67 8.27
C LEU A 131 15.46 -0.15 7.88
N PRO A 132 16.67 0.24 8.35
CA PRO A 132 17.93 -0.38 7.97
C PRO A 132 18.04 -1.86 8.39
N GLU A 133 17.31 -2.30 9.41
CA GLU A 133 17.21 -3.70 9.85
C GLU A 133 16.58 -4.61 8.79
N HIS A 134 15.82 -4.04 7.86
CA HIS A 134 15.17 -4.75 6.75
C HIS A 134 15.88 -4.52 5.40
N LYS A 135 17.12 -4.00 5.43
CA LYS A 135 17.93 -3.66 4.26
C LYS A 135 18.06 -4.80 3.24
N LEU A 136 18.20 -6.04 3.69
CA LEU A 136 18.33 -7.20 2.79
C LEU A 136 17.08 -7.33 1.90
N SER A 137 15.89 -7.28 2.48
CA SER A 137 14.61 -7.36 1.76
C SER A 137 14.42 -6.18 0.80
N PHE A 138 14.73 -4.96 1.23
CA PHE A 138 14.62 -3.80 0.33
C PHE A 138 15.62 -3.87 -0.82
N ASN A 139 16.86 -4.30 -0.58
CA ASN A 139 17.84 -4.50 -1.65
C ASN A 139 17.36 -5.57 -2.65
N TYR A 140 16.74 -6.65 -2.17
CA TYR A 140 16.14 -7.65 -3.06
C TYR A 140 15.05 -7.05 -3.95
N PHE A 141 14.11 -6.29 -3.38
CA PHE A 141 13.06 -5.65 -4.17
C PHE A 141 13.59 -4.58 -5.13
N ILE A 142 14.65 -3.84 -4.77
CA ILE A 142 15.31 -2.91 -5.69
C ILE A 142 15.93 -3.69 -6.85
N ALA A 143 16.65 -4.78 -6.56
CA ALA A 143 17.25 -5.64 -7.58
C ALA A 143 16.19 -6.21 -8.52
N LYS A 144 15.15 -6.83 -7.95
CA LYS A 144 14.01 -7.39 -8.69
C LYS A 144 13.35 -6.35 -9.59
N THR A 145 12.96 -5.22 -9.03
CA THR A 145 12.29 -4.13 -9.76
C THR A 145 13.15 -3.62 -10.90
N ALA A 146 14.44 -3.35 -10.65
CA ALA A 146 15.36 -2.86 -11.67
C ALA A 146 15.56 -3.87 -12.81
N LEU A 147 15.81 -5.13 -12.48
CA LEU A 147 16.18 -6.15 -13.45
C LEU A 147 14.99 -6.62 -14.28
N GLU A 148 13.84 -6.89 -13.65
CA GLU A 148 12.64 -7.38 -14.35
C GLU A 148 12.03 -6.30 -15.26
N ASN A 149 12.12 -5.02 -14.85
CA ASN A 149 11.65 -3.89 -15.67
C ASN A 149 12.74 -3.28 -16.56
N LYS A 150 13.94 -3.89 -16.61
CA LYS A 150 15.08 -3.46 -17.43
C LYS A 150 15.55 -2.01 -17.20
N VAL A 151 15.23 -1.41 -16.05
CA VAL A 151 15.67 -0.06 -15.66
C VAL A 151 16.84 -0.13 -14.69
N LYS A 152 17.75 0.85 -14.72
CA LYS A 152 18.86 0.96 -13.75
C LYS A 152 19.63 -0.37 -13.55
N LYS A 153 19.86 -1.15 -14.61
CA LYS A 153 20.40 -2.52 -14.56
C LYS A 153 21.67 -2.65 -13.71
N ARG A 154 22.58 -1.67 -13.77
CA ARG A 154 23.81 -1.65 -12.94
C ARG A 154 23.50 -1.63 -11.44
N ILE A 155 22.51 -0.84 -11.03
CA ILE A 155 22.02 -0.78 -9.65
C ILE A 155 21.37 -2.12 -9.28
N GLY A 156 20.55 -2.68 -10.18
CA GLY A 156 19.93 -3.99 -9.99
C GLY A 156 20.95 -5.10 -9.74
N LYS A 157 21.99 -5.20 -10.59
CA LYS A 157 23.10 -6.16 -10.43
C LYS A 157 23.87 -5.96 -9.12
N LYS A 158 24.15 -4.70 -8.76
CA LYS A 158 24.84 -4.37 -7.50
C LYS A 158 24.05 -4.89 -6.29
N TYR A 159 22.74 -4.65 -6.25
CA TYR A 159 21.93 -5.09 -5.11
C TYR A 159 21.64 -6.59 -5.12
N LEU A 160 21.54 -7.22 -6.30
CA LEU A 160 21.47 -8.68 -6.39
C LEU A 160 22.72 -9.31 -5.77
N LYS A 161 23.92 -8.85 -6.15
CA LYS A 161 25.18 -9.33 -5.57
C LYS A 161 25.21 -9.15 -4.05
N TYR A 162 24.78 -8.00 -3.56
CA TYR A 162 24.66 -7.77 -2.11
C TYR A 162 23.75 -8.81 -1.43
N CYS A 163 22.61 -9.14 -2.05
CA CYS A 163 21.67 -10.13 -1.49
C CYS A 163 22.25 -11.55 -1.51
N GLU A 164 23.07 -11.90 -2.51
CA GLU A 164 23.80 -13.18 -2.55
C GLU A 164 24.83 -13.26 -1.42
N GLU A 165 25.61 -12.20 -1.21
CA GLU A 165 26.70 -12.16 -0.21
C GLU A 165 26.19 -12.10 1.24
N ASN A 166 24.98 -11.57 1.46
CA ASN A 166 24.40 -11.34 2.79
C ASN A 166 23.12 -12.17 2.98
N TYR A 167 23.01 -13.30 2.29
CA TYR A 167 21.78 -14.08 2.25
C TYR A 167 21.39 -14.61 3.63
N THR A 168 20.18 -14.26 4.04
CA THR A 168 19.44 -14.92 5.11
C THR A 168 18.03 -15.17 4.59
N GLU A 169 17.56 -16.41 4.66
CA GLU A 169 16.20 -16.76 4.25
C GLU A 169 15.20 -15.90 5.02
N ASN A 170 14.23 -15.35 4.30
CA ASN A 170 13.18 -14.53 4.88
C ASN A 170 11.88 -14.69 4.08
N ARG A 171 10.83 -14.04 4.55
CA ARG A 171 9.49 -14.16 3.97
C ARG A 171 9.36 -13.71 2.50
N TYR A 172 10.29 -12.89 1.99
CA TYR A 172 10.16 -12.28 0.68
C TYR A 172 10.90 -13.01 -0.42
N PHE A 173 11.96 -13.73 -0.08
CA PHE A 173 12.73 -14.49 -1.05
C PHE A 173 13.58 -15.57 -0.41
N LYS A 174 13.82 -16.61 -1.20
CA LYS A 174 14.74 -17.70 -0.93
C LYS A 174 15.91 -17.65 -1.92
N MET A 175 16.95 -18.44 -1.69
CA MET A 175 18.12 -18.51 -2.58
C MET A 175 17.73 -18.80 -4.04
N LYS A 176 16.74 -19.69 -4.25
CA LYS A 176 16.20 -20.00 -5.59
C LYS A 176 15.69 -18.76 -6.35
N ASP A 177 15.15 -17.78 -5.64
CA ASP A 177 14.62 -16.56 -6.25
C ASP A 177 15.77 -15.64 -6.71
N LEU A 178 16.88 -15.61 -5.98
CA LEU A 178 18.10 -14.90 -6.39
C LEU A 178 18.71 -15.54 -7.64
N ILE A 179 18.82 -16.87 -7.67
CA ILE A 179 19.32 -17.63 -8.83
C ILE A 179 18.46 -17.34 -10.05
N LYS A 180 17.13 -17.44 -9.93
CA LYS A 180 16.19 -17.14 -11.01
C LYS A 180 16.33 -15.71 -11.52
N LEU A 181 16.52 -14.73 -10.62
CA LEU A 181 16.70 -13.32 -11.00
C LEU A 181 18.03 -13.08 -11.71
N LYS A 182 19.06 -13.88 -11.44
CA LYS A 182 20.34 -13.88 -12.14
C LYS A 182 20.23 -14.50 -13.53
N GLU A 183 19.61 -15.68 -13.63
CA GLU A 183 19.45 -16.42 -14.89
C GLU A 183 18.64 -15.67 -15.94
N LYS A 184 17.55 -14.99 -15.52
CA LYS A 184 16.77 -14.12 -16.41
C LYS A 184 17.62 -13.04 -17.10
N GLN A 185 18.76 -12.65 -16.53
CA GLN A 185 19.67 -11.69 -17.16
C GLN A 185 20.52 -12.32 -18.27
N ILE A 186 20.83 -13.61 -18.16
CA ILE A 186 21.68 -14.35 -19.09
C ILE A 186 20.88 -14.67 -20.36
N THR A 187 19.63 -15.14 -20.22
CA THR A 187 18.78 -15.53 -21.36
C THR A 187 18.43 -14.35 -22.28
N VAL A 188 18.34 -13.14 -21.75
CA VAL A 188 18.05 -11.93 -22.54
C VAL A 188 19.27 -11.48 -23.37
N HIS A 189 20.49 -11.78 -22.93
CA HIS A 189 21.70 -11.44 -23.70
C HIS A 189 21.89 -12.37 -24.90
N ASN A 190 21.54 -13.65 -24.79
CA ASN A 190 21.72 -14.61 -25.87
C ASN A 190 20.68 -14.51 -27.01
N LYS A 191 19.59 -13.75 -26.82
CA LYS A 191 18.59 -13.47 -27.89
C LYS A 191 18.86 -12.20 -28.70
N ALA A 192 19.83 -11.37 -28.31
CA ALA A 192 20.14 -10.12 -29.00
C ALA A 192 21.33 -10.24 -29.98
N CYS A 193 21.87 -11.46 -30.15
CA CYS A 193 23.01 -11.74 -31.04
C CYS A 193 22.68 -12.75 -32.16
N ASN A 194 21.40 -12.99 -32.45
CA ASN A 194 20.94 -13.79 -33.59
C ASN A 194 20.11 -12.93 -34.53
#